data_AF-A0A660PTF4-F1
#
_entry.id   AF-A0A660PTF4-F1
#
_cell.length_a   1.000
_cell.length_b   1.000
_cell.length_c   1.000
_cell.angle_alpha   90.00
_cell.angle_beta   90.00
_cell.angle_gamma   90.00
#
_symmetry.space_group_name_H-M   'P 1'
#
loop_
_entity.id
_entity.type
_entity.pdbx_description
1 polymer ?
#
loop_
_entity_poly.entity_id
_entity_poly.type
_entity_poly.pdbx_seq_one_letter_code
_entity_poly.pdbx_strand_id
1 'polypeptide(L)'
;MSRLLIHILFLMLLACSVFAQDNTELPVGAVSQREVKAETSVEAFRPVGELRTWTFFSKRVTFGQLISVIKETTTIDGQQALIIDQNLQIDYRKISIERTTELEGELQLTLAGSFLGCDYALGTKESTERLVLKQQGDSTSGFFTRGGKEIDVGLPVASGIFSWDPNFADQIEIWLAMQDLKVGDTLIDSLFSPQTMLKTRLVGVVKWFMWQEIYKGWIDSVYVIRLTEPRDYQLYFTADKRLLRVDQINEGIRIYQDLVRPPAVESQEQPVSQVDRSRPFDFRLFVFKLPHFLAYFIVTALAILFLAKGGLKWLDSYLAFGFGAALFVLIPYTQIPLQEYIVIDWLIPAVGRGESIYSWATMPAIVAGLIQEGLKVGALFALFAWRNPKEYRFAILGAFLGGAFGFMESCYSLTAGMQPLFSLRLLERSSLILFHASAAALVGRAILQRTQKLVVIIPLVVAMNTALRYLPIFVQQGAVTVELMHFVLALMSVCFMVLVLFSFRMTSASSQT
;
A
#
# COMPACT_ATOMS: atom_id res chain seq x y z
N MET A 1 27.35 14.93 30.13
CA MET A 1 26.22 14.43 29.32
C MET A 1 25.99 15.23 28.04
N SER A 2 26.00 16.59 28.08
CA SER A 2 25.73 17.41 26.88
C SER A 2 26.73 17.19 25.74
N ARG A 3 28.04 17.14 26.00
CA ARG A 3 29.04 16.97 24.92
C ARG A 3 28.93 15.62 24.20
N LEU A 4 28.79 14.50 24.92
CA LEU A 4 28.65 13.17 24.31
C LEU A 4 27.33 13.02 23.53
N LEU A 5 26.23 13.56 24.07
CA LEU A 5 24.94 13.56 23.39
C LEU A 5 24.99 14.41 22.10
N ILE A 6 25.63 15.58 22.17
CA ILE A 6 25.87 16.43 21.00
C ILE A 6 26.77 15.72 19.99
N HIS A 7 27.82 15.01 20.41
CA HIS A 7 28.70 14.28 19.48
C HIS A 7 27.99 13.10 18.82
N ILE A 8 27.09 12.39 19.52
CA ILE A 8 26.33 11.29 18.93
C ILE A 8 25.22 11.83 18.01
N LEU A 9 24.50 12.87 18.43
CA LEU A 9 23.50 13.52 17.57
C LEU A 9 24.18 14.13 16.34
N PHE A 10 25.36 14.73 16.53
CA PHE A 10 26.20 15.24 15.45
C PHE A 10 26.71 14.10 14.58
N LEU A 11 27.22 12.99 15.11
CA LEU A 11 27.65 11.84 14.30
C LEU A 11 26.49 11.16 13.55
N MET A 12 25.27 11.15 14.12
CA MET A 12 24.07 10.65 13.45
C MET A 12 23.59 11.61 12.37
N LEU A 13 23.55 12.91 12.65
CA LEU A 13 23.24 13.95 11.67
C LEU A 13 24.32 14.04 10.59
N LEU A 14 25.59 13.81 10.94
CA LEU A 14 26.74 13.78 10.05
C LEU A 14 26.72 12.50 9.21
N ALA A 15 26.33 11.35 9.76
CA ALA A 15 26.08 10.15 8.96
C ALA A 15 24.93 10.42 7.96
N CYS A 16 23.80 10.98 8.43
CA CYS A 16 22.69 11.36 7.56
C CYS A 16 23.10 12.43 6.51
N SER A 17 23.98 13.37 6.86
CA SER A 17 24.42 14.43 5.96
C SER A 17 25.55 14.01 5.03
N VAL A 18 26.42 13.09 5.42
CA VAL A 18 27.43 12.46 4.55
C VAL A 18 26.72 11.60 3.50
N PHE A 19 25.64 10.89 3.88
CA PHE A 19 24.75 10.24 2.91
C PHE A 19 23.93 11.23 2.05
N ALA A 20 23.77 12.48 2.48
CA ALA A 20 23.12 13.53 1.68
C ALA A 20 24.11 14.35 0.82
N GLN A 21 25.38 14.45 1.22
CA GLN A 21 26.42 15.25 0.55
C GLN A 21 27.17 14.49 -0.55
N ASP A 22 27.26 13.16 -0.49
CA ASP A 22 27.79 12.37 -1.62
C ASP A 22 26.80 12.25 -2.80
N ASN A 23 25.64 12.92 -2.72
CA ASN A 23 24.62 12.95 -3.76
C ASN A 23 24.46 14.30 -4.46
N THR A 24 25.35 15.29 -4.21
CA THR A 24 25.23 16.60 -4.88
C THR A 24 25.59 16.59 -6.36
N GLU A 25 26.08 15.47 -6.90
CA GLU A 25 26.14 15.20 -8.34
C GLU A 25 25.84 13.72 -8.65
N LEU A 26 24.84 13.11 -8.01
CA LEU A 26 24.19 11.99 -8.68
C LEU A 26 23.31 12.58 -9.78
N PRO A 27 23.51 12.23 -11.07
CA PRO A 27 22.54 12.57 -12.09
C PRO A 27 21.17 12.07 -11.64
N VAL A 28 20.10 12.73 -12.07
CA VAL A 28 18.69 12.40 -11.83
C VAL A 28 18.33 11.01 -12.43
N GLY A 29 19.01 9.97 -11.96
CA GLY A 29 19.31 8.74 -12.70
C GLY A 29 19.83 7.63 -11.77
N ALA A 30 18.91 7.08 -10.99
CA ALA A 30 18.87 5.66 -10.63
C ALA A 30 17.37 5.30 -10.76
N VAL A 31 16.84 4.87 -11.90
CA VAL A 31 17.13 3.68 -12.73
C VAL A 31 17.11 2.39 -11.90
N SER A 32 15.96 2.09 -11.29
CA SER A 32 15.60 0.68 -11.07
C SER A 32 14.11 0.35 -11.19
N GLN A 33 13.24 1.29 -11.63
CA GLN A 33 11.88 1.01 -12.15
C GLN A 33 11.26 2.28 -12.76
N ARG A 34 11.95 2.91 -13.73
CA ARG A 34 11.35 4.02 -14.53
C ARG A 34 10.75 3.55 -15.83
N GLU A 35 10.92 2.27 -16.15
CA GLU A 35 10.53 1.67 -17.42
C GLU A 35 9.95 0.28 -17.16
N VAL A 36 8.82 -0.02 -17.80
CA VAL A 36 8.21 -1.34 -17.84
C VAL A 36 8.28 -1.81 -19.28
N LYS A 37 9.00 -2.90 -19.55
CA LYS A 37 9.11 -3.44 -20.90
C LYS A 37 7.82 -4.09 -21.35
N ALA A 38 7.43 -3.93 -22.60
CA ALA A 38 6.29 -4.61 -23.21
C ALA A 38 6.39 -6.13 -22.97
N GLU A 39 5.26 -6.75 -22.68
CA GLU A 39 5.16 -8.20 -22.72
C GLU A 39 5.14 -8.71 -24.15
N THR A 40 5.59 -9.96 -24.32
CA THR A 40 5.59 -10.61 -25.64
C THR A 40 4.27 -11.31 -25.95
N SER A 41 3.51 -11.65 -24.91
CA SER A 41 2.18 -12.26 -25.04
C SER A 41 1.30 -11.96 -23.84
N VAL A 42 -0.02 -12.00 -24.05
CA VAL A 42 -1.01 -11.87 -22.99
C VAL A 42 -0.90 -12.99 -21.97
N GLU A 43 -0.61 -14.21 -22.43
CA GLU A 43 -0.47 -15.39 -21.56
C GLU A 43 0.69 -15.26 -20.55
N ALA A 44 1.73 -14.48 -20.87
CA ALA A 44 2.87 -14.27 -19.98
C ALA A 44 2.50 -13.57 -18.66
N PHE A 45 1.48 -12.70 -18.66
CA PHE A 45 1.01 -11.98 -17.47
C PHE A 45 -0.44 -12.28 -17.09
N ARG A 46 -1.18 -13.00 -17.94
CA ARG A 46 -2.51 -13.56 -17.69
C ARG A 46 -2.58 -15.01 -18.21
N PRO A 47 -2.08 -16.00 -17.45
CA PRO A 47 -2.09 -17.38 -17.88
C PRO A 47 -3.52 -17.94 -18.01
N VAL A 48 -3.68 -18.98 -18.83
CA VAL A 48 -4.96 -19.70 -18.98
C VAL A 48 -5.46 -20.20 -17.62
N GLY A 49 -6.75 -19.97 -17.34
CA GLY A 49 -7.41 -20.26 -16.07
C GLY A 49 -7.35 -19.12 -15.04
N GLU A 50 -6.61 -18.03 -15.32
CA GLU A 50 -6.56 -16.87 -14.44
C GLU A 50 -7.90 -16.10 -14.47
N LEU A 51 -8.42 -15.82 -13.27
CA LEU A 51 -9.62 -15.00 -13.08
C LEU A 51 -9.25 -13.65 -12.46
N ARG A 52 -9.73 -12.57 -13.07
CA ARG A 52 -9.69 -11.21 -12.52
C ARG A 52 -11.09 -10.71 -12.22
N THR A 53 -11.23 -10.02 -11.10
CA THR A 53 -12.45 -9.33 -10.71
C THR A 53 -12.19 -7.86 -10.52
N TRP A 54 -13.03 -7.03 -11.12
CA TRP A 54 -13.01 -5.59 -11.05
C TRP A 54 -14.29 -5.07 -10.45
N THR A 55 -14.23 -4.16 -9.48
CA THR A 55 -15.41 -3.63 -8.80
C THR A 55 -15.52 -2.13 -8.97
N PHE A 56 -16.72 -1.67 -9.31
CA PHE A 56 -17.04 -0.28 -9.62
C PHE A 56 -17.60 0.45 -8.41
N PHE A 57 -17.03 1.60 -8.09
CA PHE A 57 -17.40 2.46 -6.98
C PHE A 57 -17.67 3.88 -7.45
N SER A 58 -18.68 4.52 -6.86
CA SER A 58 -18.79 5.98 -6.85
C SER A 58 -19.00 6.43 -5.42
N LYS A 59 -18.16 7.37 -4.96
CA LYS A 59 -18.06 7.79 -3.55
C LYS A 59 -17.82 6.58 -2.62
N ARG A 60 -18.87 6.04 -2.00
CA ARG A 60 -18.82 4.88 -1.08
C ARG A 60 -19.74 3.74 -1.50
N VAL A 61 -20.36 3.83 -2.67
CA VAL A 61 -21.36 2.86 -3.16
C VAL A 61 -20.72 1.98 -4.22
N THR A 62 -20.78 0.66 -4.01
CA THR A 62 -20.48 -0.32 -5.05
C THR A 62 -21.68 -0.44 -5.98
N PHE A 63 -21.46 -0.26 -7.28
CA PHE A 63 -22.55 -0.25 -8.25
C PHE A 63 -22.34 -1.19 -9.44
N GLY A 64 -21.23 -1.92 -9.51
CA GLY A 64 -21.03 -2.92 -10.55
C GLY A 64 -19.77 -3.75 -10.36
N GLN A 65 -19.63 -4.75 -11.22
CA GLN A 65 -18.53 -5.71 -11.24
C GLN A 65 -18.26 -6.17 -12.68
N LEU A 66 -16.99 -6.44 -12.98
CA LEU A 66 -16.54 -7.16 -14.17
C LEU A 66 -15.73 -8.37 -13.72
N ILE A 67 -16.11 -9.56 -14.19
CA ILE A 67 -15.36 -10.80 -14.03
C ILE A 67 -14.77 -11.16 -15.38
N SER A 68 -13.46 -11.42 -15.43
CA SER A 68 -12.70 -11.71 -16.65
C SER A 68 -11.87 -12.97 -16.44
N VAL A 69 -12.08 -14.01 -17.24
CA VAL A 69 -11.38 -15.30 -17.13
C VAL A 69 -10.70 -15.63 -18.45
N ILE A 70 -9.41 -15.95 -18.43
CA ILE A 70 -8.75 -16.52 -19.61
C ILE A 70 -9.16 -17.99 -19.69
N LYS A 71 -10.09 -18.35 -20.59
CA LYS A 71 -10.66 -19.70 -20.68
C LYS A 71 -9.67 -20.70 -21.25
N GLU A 72 -9.15 -20.40 -22.44
CA GLU A 72 -8.30 -21.32 -23.20
C GLU A 72 -7.50 -20.58 -24.28
N THR A 73 -6.51 -21.29 -24.82
CA THR A 73 -5.79 -20.93 -26.04
C THR A 73 -6.26 -21.87 -27.16
N THR A 74 -6.72 -21.29 -28.27
CA THR A 74 -7.25 -22.01 -29.43
C THR A 74 -6.66 -21.49 -30.74
N THR A 75 -7.10 -22.02 -31.88
CA THR A 75 -6.72 -21.52 -33.21
C THR A 75 -7.93 -20.96 -33.93
N ILE A 76 -7.86 -19.69 -34.33
CA ILE A 76 -8.88 -19.02 -35.15
C ILE A 76 -8.23 -18.64 -36.48
N ASP A 77 -8.75 -19.17 -37.59
CA ASP A 77 -8.25 -18.91 -38.94
C ASP A 77 -6.73 -19.09 -39.11
N GLY A 78 -6.16 -20.10 -38.43
CA GLY A 78 -4.73 -20.43 -38.47
C GLY A 78 -3.85 -19.58 -37.54
N GLN A 79 -4.43 -18.66 -36.75
CA GLN A 79 -3.73 -17.86 -35.75
C GLN A 79 -4.03 -18.37 -34.34
N GLN A 80 -3.00 -18.38 -33.48
CA GLN A 80 -3.17 -18.68 -32.06
C GLN A 80 -3.96 -17.55 -31.38
N ALA A 81 -5.02 -17.92 -30.69
CA ALA A 81 -5.99 -17.01 -30.09
C ALA A 81 -6.23 -17.36 -28.62
N LEU A 82 -6.38 -16.33 -27.79
CA LEU A 82 -6.85 -16.44 -26.41
C LEU A 82 -8.33 -16.11 -26.36
N ILE A 83 -9.09 -16.95 -25.65
CA ILE A 83 -10.51 -16.74 -25.36
C ILE A 83 -10.64 -16.19 -23.95
N ILE A 84 -11.18 -14.98 -23.84
CA ILE A 84 -11.45 -14.31 -22.57
C ILE A 84 -12.95 -14.27 -22.33
N ASP A 85 -13.41 -14.97 -21.31
CA ASP A 85 -14.79 -14.91 -20.85
C ASP A 85 -14.99 -13.67 -19.98
N GLN A 86 -15.98 -12.86 -20.31
CA GLN A 86 -16.26 -11.59 -19.66
C GLN A 86 -17.72 -11.54 -19.20
N ASN A 87 -17.91 -11.24 -17.91
CA ASN A 87 -19.22 -11.00 -17.31
C ASN A 87 -19.21 -9.63 -16.62
N LEU A 88 -19.85 -8.65 -17.24
CA LEU A 88 -20.01 -7.28 -16.75
C LEU A 88 -21.43 -7.07 -16.23
N GLN A 89 -21.57 -6.60 -15.00
CA GLN A 89 -22.84 -6.20 -14.41
C GLN A 89 -22.69 -4.85 -13.72
N ILE A 90 -23.35 -3.82 -14.25
CA ILE A 90 -23.36 -2.47 -13.68
C ILE A 90 -24.80 -2.00 -13.50
N ASP A 91 -25.13 -1.60 -12.28
CA ASP A 91 -26.39 -0.96 -11.92
C ASP A 91 -26.17 0.50 -11.57
N TYR A 92 -26.23 1.38 -12.58
CA TYR A 92 -26.05 2.81 -12.37
C TYR A 92 -27.19 3.47 -11.57
N ARG A 93 -28.32 2.78 -11.34
CA ARG A 93 -29.41 3.30 -10.49
C ARG A 93 -28.94 3.52 -9.06
N LYS A 94 -27.97 2.72 -8.60
CA LYS A 94 -27.31 2.88 -7.29
C LYS A 94 -26.55 4.20 -7.15
N ILE A 95 -26.27 4.88 -8.27
CA ILE A 95 -25.64 6.20 -8.31
C ILE A 95 -26.55 7.25 -8.98
N SER A 96 -27.87 7.02 -8.95
CA SER A 96 -28.90 7.96 -9.45
C SER A 96 -28.91 8.19 -10.96
N ILE A 97 -28.48 7.19 -11.75
CA ILE A 97 -28.62 7.19 -13.21
C ILE A 97 -29.54 6.03 -13.59
N GLU A 98 -30.63 6.29 -14.32
CA GLU A 98 -31.62 5.27 -14.69
C GLU A 98 -31.13 4.35 -15.82
N ARG A 99 -30.11 3.55 -15.53
CA ARG A 99 -29.51 2.61 -16.48
C ARG A 99 -28.90 1.41 -15.77
N THR A 100 -29.04 0.23 -16.38
CA THR A 100 -28.21 -0.94 -16.10
C THR A 100 -27.42 -1.30 -17.36
N THR A 101 -26.26 -1.93 -17.16
CA THR A 101 -25.45 -2.51 -18.24
C THR A 101 -25.10 -3.92 -17.81
N GLU A 102 -25.52 -4.89 -18.59
CA GLU A 102 -25.20 -6.31 -18.42
C GLU A 102 -24.58 -6.79 -19.73
N LEU A 103 -23.42 -7.45 -19.65
CA LEU A 103 -22.75 -8.08 -20.78
C LEU A 103 -22.19 -9.43 -20.32
N GLU A 104 -22.44 -10.48 -21.09
CA GLU A 104 -21.84 -11.79 -20.89
C GLU A 104 -21.34 -12.32 -22.23
N GLY A 105 -20.13 -12.84 -22.30
CA GLY A 105 -19.64 -13.48 -23.53
C GLY A 105 -18.13 -13.51 -23.66
N GLU A 106 -17.67 -13.81 -24.87
CA GLU A 106 -16.27 -14.10 -25.15
C GLU A 106 -15.62 -13.02 -26.01
N LEU A 107 -14.45 -12.56 -25.56
CA LEU A 107 -13.53 -11.75 -26.34
C LEU A 107 -12.40 -12.65 -26.86
N GLN A 108 -12.11 -12.54 -28.15
CA GLN A 108 -11.10 -13.35 -28.83
C GLN A 108 -9.94 -12.44 -29.22
N LEU A 109 -8.74 -12.74 -28.72
CA LEU A 109 -7.54 -11.96 -28.98
C LEU A 109 -6.43 -12.83 -29.56
N THR A 110 -5.50 -12.28 -30.32
CA THR A 110 -4.22 -12.94 -30.60
C THR A 110 -3.43 -13.11 -29.31
N LEU A 111 -2.39 -13.96 -29.31
CA LEU A 111 -1.43 -14.01 -28.20
C LEU A 111 -0.77 -12.65 -27.93
N ALA A 112 -0.65 -11.78 -28.94
CA ALA A 112 -0.13 -10.42 -28.80
C ALA A 112 -1.19 -9.39 -28.34
N GLY A 113 -2.41 -9.81 -28.04
CA GLY A 113 -3.48 -8.98 -27.50
C GLY A 113 -4.32 -8.22 -28.54
N SER A 114 -4.04 -8.39 -29.83
CA SER A 114 -4.84 -7.79 -30.91
C SER A 114 -6.21 -8.45 -31.02
N PHE A 115 -7.23 -7.69 -31.39
CA PHE A 115 -8.60 -8.15 -31.54
C PHE A 115 -8.76 -9.15 -32.70
N LEU A 116 -9.41 -10.30 -32.45
CA LEU A 116 -9.78 -11.28 -33.47
C LEU A 116 -11.30 -11.43 -33.63
N GLY A 117 -12.07 -11.14 -32.59
CA GLY A 117 -13.52 -11.31 -32.61
C GLY A 117 -14.15 -11.21 -31.24
N CYS A 118 -15.47 -11.24 -31.20
CA CYS A 118 -16.23 -11.38 -29.97
C CYS A 118 -17.59 -12.06 -30.21
N ASP A 119 -18.15 -12.62 -29.15
CA ASP A 119 -19.52 -13.09 -29.07
C ASP A 119 -20.11 -12.65 -27.73
N TYR A 120 -20.84 -11.55 -27.74
CA TYR A 120 -21.40 -10.92 -26.55
C TYR A 120 -22.92 -11.01 -26.55
N ALA A 121 -23.49 -11.36 -25.41
CA ALA A 121 -24.87 -11.10 -25.04
C ALA A 121 -24.93 -9.77 -24.26
N LEU A 122 -25.69 -8.80 -24.77
CA LEU A 122 -25.86 -7.45 -24.25
C LEU A 122 -27.28 -7.25 -23.74
N GLY A 123 -27.43 -6.70 -22.54
CA GLY A 123 -28.73 -6.28 -22.00
C GLY A 123 -29.23 -7.15 -20.85
N THR A 124 -30.45 -6.85 -20.41
CA THR A 124 -31.04 -7.45 -19.20
C THR A 124 -31.64 -8.83 -19.49
N LYS A 125 -31.99 -9.58 -18.44
CA LYS A 125 -32.73 -10.86 -18.56
C LYS A 125 -34.01 -10.79 -19.41
N GLU A 126 -34.59 -9.61 -19.58
CA GLU A 126 -35.84 -9.41 -20.35
C GLU A 126 -35.59 -9.00 -21.82
N SER A 127 -34.39 -8.51 -22.15
CA SER A 127 -34.01 -8.08 -23.50
C SER A 127 -32.52 -8.32 -23.73
N THR A 128 -32.19 -9.46 -24.31
CA THR A 128 -30.80 -9.82 -24.64
C THR A 128 -30.58 -9.62 -26.13
N GLU A 129 -29.78 -8.62 -26.49
CA GLU A 129 -29.19 -8.47 -27.82
C GLU A 129 -27.91 -9.29 -27.88
N ARG A 130 -27.50 -9.77 -29.05
CA ARG A 130 -26.25 -10.49 -29.27
C ARG A 130 -25.41 -9.74 -30.28
N LEU A 131 -24.11 -9.62 -30.03
CA LEU A 131 -23.11 -9.05 -30.94
C LEU A 131 -22.08 -10.13 -31.23
N VAL A 132 -21.97 -10.54 -32.49
CA VAL A 132 -20.96 -11.49 -32.95
C VAL A 132 -20.12 -10.82 -34.01
N LEU A 133 -18.81 -10.75 -33.79
CA LEU A 133 -17.85 -10.14 -34.70
C LEU A 133 -16.67 -11.08 -34.92
N LYS A 134 -16.15 -11.08 -36.15
CA LYS A 134 -14.95 -11.81 -36.53
C LYS A 134 -14.07 -10.95 -37.43
N GLN A 135 -12.78 -10.89 -37.13
CA GLN A 135 -11.79 -10.22 -37.97
C GLN A 135 -11.41 -11.11 -39.16
N GLN A 136 -11.38 -10.52 -40.35
CA GLN A 136 -10.95 -11.13 -41.60
C GLN A 136 -10.05 -10.14 -42.34
N GLY A 137 -8.74 -10.33 -42.20
CA GLY A 137 -7.74 -9.37 -42.71
C GLY A 137 -7.90 -8.00 -42.06
N ASP A 138 -8.02 -6.95 -42.87
CA ASP A 138 -8.23 -5.56 -42.40
C ASP A 138 -9.71 -5.16 -42.31
N SER A 139 -10.58 -6.15 -42.14
CA SER A 139 -12.02 -5.95 -41.94
C SER A 139 -12.52 -6.75 -40.75
N THR A 140 -13.57 -6.27 -40.11
CA THR A 140 -14.34 -7.03 -39.11
C THR A 140 -15.77 -7.11 -39.60
N SER A 141 -16.34 -8.32 -39.61
CA SER A 141 -17.71 -8.58 -40.03
C SER A 141 -18.43 -9.51 -39.05
N GLY A 142 -19.75 -9.48 -39.10
CA GLY A 142 -20.61 -10.30 -38.25
C GLY A 142 -22.00 -9.71 -38.17
N PHE A 143 -22.66 -9.82 -37.03
CA PHE A 143 -24.01 -9.30 -36.84
C PHE A 143 -24.22 -8.77 -35.42
N PHE A 144 -25.20 -7.88 -35.26
CA PHE A 144 -25.82 -7.61 -33.97
C PHE A 144 -27.32 -7.83 -34.05
N THR A 145 -27.94 -8.31 -32.98
CA THR A 145 -29.40 -8.49 -32.95
C THR A 145 -30.07 -7.25 -32.39
N ARG A 146 -31.15 -6.77 -33.02
CA ARG A 146 -32.00 -5.71 -32.47
C ARG A 146 -33.47 -6.10 -32.60
N GLY A 147 -34.18 -6.15 -31.48
CA GLY A 147 -35.59 -6.58 -31.46
C GLY A 147 -35.79 -8.00 -32.02
N GLY A 148 -34.83 -8.91 -31.76
CA GLY A 148 -34.87 -10.30 -32.21
C GLY A 148 -34.50 -10.54 -33.68
N LYS A 149 -34.05 -9.52 -34.43
CA LYS A 149 -33.56 -9.67 -35.80
C LYS A 149 -32.06 -9.45 -35.87
N GLU A 150 -31.36 -10.30 -36.59
CA GLU A 150 -29.94 -10.12 -36.93
C GLU A 150 -29.78 -9.00 -37.96
N ILE A 151 -28.81 -8.13 -37.70
CA ILE A 151 -28.41 -7.03 -38.56
C ILE A 151 -26.93 -7.21 -38.84
N ASP A 152 -26.61 -7.55 -40.08
CA ASP A 152 -25.22 -7.72 -40.52
C ASP A 152 -24.46 -6.39 -40.42
N VAL A 153 -23.21 -6.50 -39.96
CA VAL A 153 -22.28 -5.38 -39.82
C VAL A 153 -20.93 -5.74 -40.39
N GLY A 154 -20.31 -4.78 -41.06
CA GLY A 154 -19.00 -4.91 -41.65
C GLY A 154 -18.28 -3.57 -41.63
N LEU A 155 -17.08 -3.53 -41.06
CA LEU A 155 -16.29 -2.31 -40.91
C LEU A 155 -14.80 -2.54 -41.20
N PRO A 156 -14.11 -1.54 -41.75
CA PRO A 156 -12.66 -1.62 -41.95
C PRO A 156 -11.93 -1.49 -40.61
N VAL A 157 -11.41 -2.60 -40.10
CA VAL A 157 -10.69 -2.70 -38.82
C VAL A 157 -9.36 -3.37 -39.10
N ALA A 158 -8.27 -2.60 -39.01
CA ALA A 158 -6.94 -3.06 -39.37
C ALA A 158 -6.53 -4.27 -38.53
N SER A 159 -5.84 -5.21 -39.17
CA SER A 159 -5.18 -6.31 -38.47
C SER A 159 -4.20 -5.76 -37.42
N GLY A 160 -4.12 -6.44 -36.27
CA GLY A 160 -3.22 -6.04 -35.17
C GLY A 160 -3.76 -4.98 -34.20
N ILE A 161 -4.93 -4.38 -34.45
CA ILE A 161 -5.52 -3.39 -33.53
C ILE A 161 -5.95 -4.04 -32.20
N PHE A 162 -5.73 -3.35 -31.08
CA PHE A 162 -6.23 -3.77 -29.77
C PHE A 162 -7.70 -3.38 -29.60
N SER A 163 -8.45 -4.14 -28.80
CA SER A 163 -9.82 -3.81 -28.44
C SER A 163 -9.90 -3.14 -27.06
N TRP A 164 -10.74 -2.12 -26.94
CA TRP A 164 -11.12 -1.55 -25.64
C TRP A 164 -12.54 -0.97 -25.67
N ASP A 165 -13.43 -1.56 -24.87
CA ASP A 165 -14.75 -1.04 -24.58
C ASP A 165 -14.78 -0.27 -23.24
N PRO A 166 -15.60 0.79 -23.12
CA PRO A 166 -15.82 1.45 -21.86
C PRO A 166 -16.29 0.47 -20.78
N ASN A 167 -15.72 0.58 -19.57
CA ASN A 167 -15.92 -0.33 -18.43
C ASN A 167 -15.18 -1.68 -18.50
N PHE A 168 -14.41 -1.97 -19.55
CA PHE A 168 -13.59 -3.18 -19.61
C PHE A 168 -12.15 -2.88 -19.17
N ALA A 169 -11.95 -2.85 -17.84
CA ALA A 169 -10.67 -2.53 -17.22
C ALA A 169 -9.56 -3.55 -17.56
N ASP A 170 -9.95 -4.80 -17.84
CA ASP A 170 -9.04 -5.85 -18.26
C ASP A 170 -8.51 -5.66 -19.69
N GLN A 171 -9.34 -5.13 -20.60
CA GLN A 171 -8.93 -4.86 -21.98
C GLN A 171 -7.86 -3.74 -22.04
N ILE A 172 -8.03 -2.66 -21.27
CA ILE A 172 -7.02 -1.58 -21.18
C ILE A 172 -5.76 -2.04 -20.43
N GLU A 173 -5.90 -2.92 -19.44
CA GLU A 173 -4.76 -3.56 -18.76
C GLU A 173 -3.92 -4.39 -19.74
N ILE A 174 -4.57 -5.17 -20.60
CA ILE A 174 -3.89 -5.94 -21.65
C ILE A 174 -3.12 -5.00 -22.57
N TRP A 175 -3.77 -3.95 -23.08
CA TRP A 175 -3.10 -2.98 -23.93
C TRP A 175 -1.86 -2.37 -23.24
N LEU A 176 -1.98 -1.90 -21.99
CA LEU A 176 -0.87 -1.35 -21.21
C LEU A 176 0.28 -2.34 -21.01
N ALA A 177 -0.05 -3.62 -20.77
CA ALA A 177 0.97 -4.64 -20.56
C ALA A 177 1.81 -4.90 -21.81
N MET A 178 1.20 -4.76 -22.99
CA MET A 178 1.86 -4.88 -24.29
C MET A 178 2.61 -3.61 -24.75
N GLN A 179 2.62 -2.54 -23.95
CA GLN A 179 3.41 -1.34 -24.22
C GLN A 179 4.73 -1.34 -23.43
N ASP A 180 5.77 -0.76 -24.05
CA ASP A 180 6.91 -0.22 -23.31
C ASP A 180 6.45 1.08 -22.64
N LEU A 181 6.54 1.15 -21.32
CA LEU A 181 6.06 2.28 -20.53
C LEU A 181 7.20 2.90 -19.75
N LYS A 182 7.51 4.16 -20.01
CA LYS A 182 8.46 4.94 -19.22
C LYS A 182 7.84 6.23 -18.72
N VAL A 183 8.23 6.65 -17.51
CA VAL A 183 7.79 7.94 -16.96
C VAL A 183 8.20 9.08 -17.91
N GLY A 184 7.21 9.88 -18.31
CA GLY A 184 7.34 10.95 -19.30
C GLY A 184 6.84 10.58 -20.69
N ASP A 185 6.60 9.29 -20.97
CA ASP A 185 6.13 8.85 -22.28
C ASP A 185 4.74 9.37 -22.58
N THR A 186 4.53 9.77 -23.83
CA THR A 186 3.22 10.06 -24.39
C THR A 186 2.73 8.83 -25.12
N LEU A 187 1.58 8.31 -24.70
CA LEU A 187 0.91 7.18 -25.31
C LEU A 187 -0.07 7.71 -26.34
N ILE A 188 0.11 7.33 -27.61
CA ILE A 188 -0.79 7.70 -28.70
C ILE A 188 -1.10 6.43 -29.48
N ASP A 189 -2.36 6.02 -29.47
CA ASP A 189 -2.81 4.82 -30.16
C ASP A 189 -4.26 4.95 -30.67
N SER A 190 -4.75 3.93 -31.36
CA SER A 190 -6.13 3.78 -31.81
C SER A 190 -6.63 2.39 -31.44
N LEU A 191 -7.70 2.34 -30.65
CA LEU A 191 -8.29 1.11 -30.15
C LEU A 191 -9.67 0.90 -30.77
N PHE A 192 -10.02 -0.36 -31.06
CA PHE A 192 -11.36 -0.71 -31.54
C PHE A 192 -12.30 -0.98 -30.36
N SER A 193 -13.50 -0.39 -30.34
CA SER A 193 -14.54 -0.70 -29.35
C SER A 193 -15.62 -1.57 -30.01
N PRO A 194 -15.62 -2.89 -29.79
CA PRO A 194 -16.61 -3.80 -30.37
C PRO A 194 -18.06 -3.37 -30.10
N GLN A 195 -18.41 -2.97 -28.88
CA GLN A 195 -19.80 -2.63 -28.54
C GLN A 195 -20.33 -1.41 -29.28
N THR A 196 -19.46 -0.41 -29.52
CA THR A 196 -19.85 0.81 -30.24
C THR A 196 -19.55 0.73 -31.73
N MET A 197 -18.77 -0.26 -32.15
CA MET A 197 -18.29 -0.44 -33.52
C MET A 197 -17.49 0.77 -34.02
N LEU A 198 -16.76 1.44 -33.11
CA LEU A 198 -15.97 2.63 -33.41
C LEU A 198 -14.49 2.41 -33.10
N LYS A 199 -13.64 3.05 -33.90
CA LYS A 199 -12.23 3.26 -33.54
C LYS A 199 -12.13 4.49 -32.68
N THR A 200 -11.43 4.35 -31.58
CA THR A 200 -11.29 5.37 -30.55
C THR A 200 -9.83 5.72 -30.40
N ARG A 201 -9.52 7.01 -30.59
CA ARG A 201 -8.17 7.51 -30.35
C ARG A 201 -7.90 7.50 -28.85
N LEU A 202 -6.72 7.01 -28.48
CA LEU A 202 -6.20 7.04 -27.13
C LEU A 202 -5.01 7.99 -27.10
N VAL A 203 -5.05 8.95 -26.17
CA VAL A 203 -3.94 9.86 -25.89
C VAL A 203 -3.75 9.92 -24.39
N GLY A 204 -2.52 9.75 -23.93
CA GLY A 204 -2.19 9.86 -22.51
C GLY A 204 -0.71 10.09 -22.25
N VAL A 205 -0.38 10.26 -20.98
CA VAL A 205 1.00 10.42 -20.50
C VAL A 205 1.23 9.56 -19.26
N VAL A 206 2.37 8.87 -19.23
CA VAL A 206 2.87 8.19 -18.03
C VAL A 206 3.49 9.26 -17.11
N LYS A 207 2.71 9.78 -16.15
CA LYS A 207 3.10 10.99 -15.42
C LYS A 207 4.21 10.75 -14.40
N TRP A 208 4.08 9.70 -13.60
CA TRP A 208 4.98 9.41 -12.48
C TRP A 208 4.96 7.93 -12.13
N PHE A 209 6.01 7.49 -11.45
CA PHE A 209 6.07 6.23 -10.73
C PHE A 209 6.18 6.54 -9.24
N MET A 210 5.22 6.07 -8.44
CA MET A 210 5.17 6.38 -7.00
C MET A 210 4.45 5.30 -6.20
N TRP A 211 4.71 5.28 -4.90
CA TRP A 211 3.88 4.53 -3.95
C TRP A 211 2.56 5.27 -3.75
N GLN A 212 1.47 4.62 -4.12
CA GLN A 212 0.14 5.19 -4.04
C GLN A 212 -0.75 4.29 -3.20
N GLU A 213 -1.51 4.90 -2.31
CA GLU A 213 -2.64 4.20 -1.71
C GLU A 213 -3.66 3.89 -2.82
N ILE A 214 -3.78 2.60 -3.14
CA ILE A 214 -4.73 2.06 -4.10
C ILE A 214 -6.09 2.09 -3.44
N TYR A 215 -6.25 1.38 -2.30
CA TYR A 215 -7.53 1.24 -1.62
C TYR A 215 -7.39 1.05 -0.10
N LYS A 216 -7.94 1.96 0.71
CA LYS A 216 -8.08 1.87 2.19
C LYS A 216 -6.82 1.37 2.90
N GLY A 217 -5.73 2.12 2.77
CA GLY A 217 -4.43 1.82 3.39
C GLY A 217 -3.62 0.74 2.66
N TRP A 218 -4.14 0.13 1.60
CA TRP A 218 -3.33 -0.70 0.72
C TRP A 218 -2.51 0.19 -0.22
N ILE A 219 -1.20 0.21 0.00
CA ILE A 219 -0.24 1.01 -0.76
C ILE A 219 0.55 0.07 -1.68
N ASP A 220 0.67 0.43 -2.95
CA ASP A 220 1.47 -0.29 -3.94
C ASP A 220 2.31 0.69 -4.78
N SER A 221 3.38 0.21 -5.39
CA SER A 221 4.24 0.98 -6.30
C SER A 221 3.68 0.94 -7.71
N VAL A 222 3.27 2.09 -8.23
CA VAL A 222 2.52 2.18 -9.49
C VAL A 222 3.00 3.32 -10.39
N TYR A 223 2.94 3.06 -11.69
CA TYR A 223 2.91 4.04 -12.75
C TYR A 223 1.52 4.67 -12.79
N VAL A 224 1.47 5.98 -12.63
CA VAL A 224 0.23 6.76 -12.77
C VAL A 224 0.17 7.31 -14.18
N ILE A 225 -0.78 6.81 -14.96
CA ILE A 225 -0.96 7.15 -16.36
C ILE A 225 -2.23 7.98 -16.47
N ARG A 226 -2.14 9.18 -17.05
CA ARG A 226 -3.33 9.98 -17.33
C ARG A 226 -3.68 9.89 -18.80
N LEU A 227 -4.83 9.33 -19.12
CA LEU A 227 -5.41 9.41 -20.46
C LEU A 227 -6.26 10.67 -20.54
N THR A 228 -6.14 11.41 -21.64
CA THR A 228 -6.98 12.59 -21.95
C THR A 228 -7.97 12.31 -23.07
N GLU A 229 -7.72 11.28 -23.90
CA GLU A 229 -8.62 10.79 -24.92
C GLU A 229 -8.79 9.26 -24.77
N PRO A 230 -10.00 8.72 -24.99
CA PRO A 230 -11.25 9.40 -25.36
C PRO A 230 -11.93 10.15 -24.21
N ARG A 231 -11.54 9.88 -22.97
CA ARG A 231 -12.02 10.55 -21.76
C ARG A 231 -10.87 10.68 -20.77
N ASP A 232 -11.08 11.50 -19.74
CA ASP A 232 -10.09 11.71 -18.69
C ASP A 232 -10.07 10.53 -17.71
N TYR A 233 -9.07 9.66 -17.88
CA TYR A 233 -8.81 8.54 -16.98
C TYR A 233 -7.49 8.71 -16.25
N GLN A 234 -7.45 8.25 -15.00
CA GLN A 234 -6.18 8.02 -14.29
C GLN A 234 -6.03 6.53 -13.97
N LEU A 235 -5.01 5.91 -14.55
CA LEU A 235 -4.72 4.49 -14.44
C LEU A 235 -3.55 4.28 -13.49
N TYR A 236 -3.62 3.25 -12.66
CA TYR A 236 -2.59 2.89 -11.69
C TYR A 236 -2.07 1.49 -12.03
N PHE A 237 -0.95 1.46 -12.74
CA PHE A 237 -0.38 0.26 -13.32
C PHE A 237 0.92 -0.12 -12.63
N THR A 238 1.11 -1.38 -12.27
CA THR A 238 2.31 -1.86 -11.57
C THR A 238 3.40 -2.30 -12.54
N ALA A 239 4.63 -2.44 -12.03
CA ALA A 239 5.74 -2.98 -12.79
C ALA A 239 5.53 -4.46 -13.20
N ASP A 240 4.70 -5.21 -12.46
CA ASP A 240 4.35 -6.60 -12.76
C ASP A 240 3.11 -6.74 -13.66
N LYS A 241 2.81 -5.71 -14.45
CA LYS A 241 1.80 -5.71 -15.51
C LYS A 241 0.35 -5.86 -15.03
N ARG A 242 0.04 -5.31 -13.85
CA ARG A 242 -1.33 -5.28 -13.31
C ARG A 242 -1.84 -3.86 -13.24
N LEU A 243 -3.05 -3.66 -13.72
CA LEU A 243 -3.80 -2.45 -13.47
C LEU A 243 -4.52 -2.65 -12.13
N LEU A 244 -4.24 -1.81 -11.14
CA LEU A 244 -4.83 -1.97 -9.80
C LEU A 244 -6.06 -1.09 -9.61
N ARG A 245 -6.08 0.06 -10.29
CA ARG A 245 -7.14 1.05 -10.19
C ARG A 245 -7.29 1.86 -11.47
N VAL A 246 -8.54 2.17 -11.81
CA VAL A 246 -8.93 3.13 -12.85
C VAL A 246 -9.84 4.19 -12.24
N ASP A 247 -9.46 5.45 -12.34
CA ASP A 247 -10.34 6.56 -12.00
C ASP A 247 -10.88 7.19 -13.28
N GLN A 248 -12.20 7.24 -13.42
CA GLN A 248 -12.88 8.05 -14.43
C GLN A 248 -13.15 9.41 -13.79
N ILE A 249 -12.30 10.39 -14.09
CA ILE A 249 -12.18 11.61 -13.28
C ILE A 249 -13.48 12.43 -13.33
N ASN A 250 -14.03 12.61 -14.53
CA ASN A 250 -15.21 13.44 -14.75
C ASN A 250 -16.50 12.79 -14.22
N GLU A 251 -16.57 11.46 -14.26
CA GLU A 251 -17.71 10.69 -13.76
C GLU A 251 -17.64 10.42 -12.26
N GLY A 252 -16.50 10.66 -11.61
CA GLY A 252 -16.29 10.35 -10.19
C GLY A 252 -16.42 8.84 -9.90
N ILE A 253 -16.05 8.01 -10.87
CA ILE A 253 -16.09 6.54 -10.78
C ILE A 253 -14.68 6.02 -10.54
N ARG A 254 -14.56 5.04 -9.65
CA ARG A 254 -13.32 4.30 -9.40
C ARG A 254 -13.55 2.81 -9.61
N ILE A 255 -12.65 2.16 -10.31
CA ILE A 255 -12.69 0.73 -10.60
C ILE A 255 -11.45 0.11 -9.95
N TYR A 256 -11.64 -0.90 -9.11
CA TYR A 256 -10.54 -1.56 -8.39
C TYR A 256 -10.40 -3.00 -8.83
N GLN A 257 -9.17 -3.47 -8.97
CA GLN A 257 -8.88 -4.90 -9.08
C GLN A 257 -9.02 -5.53 -7.69
N ASP A 258 -10.14 -6.21 -7.45
CA ASP A 258 -10.49 -6.76 -6.14
C ASP A 258 -9.90 -8.16 -5.91
N LEU A 259 -9.82 -8.97 -6.98
CA LEU A 259 -9.32 -10.34 -6.91
C LEU A 259 -8.54 -10.70 -8.16
N VAL A 260 -7.35 -11.26 -7.96
CA VAL A 260 -6.62 -12.03 -8.97
C VAL A 260 -6.50 -13.44 -8.42
N ARG A 261 -7.14 -14.40 -9.09
CA ARG A 261 -7.03 -15.81 -8.75
C ARG A 261 -6.16 -16.48 -9.82
N PRO A 262 -4.98 -16.99 -9.46
CA PRO A 262 -4.16 -17.76 -10.40
C PRO A 262 -4.92 -19.02 -10.83
N PRO A 263 -4.50 -19.66 -11.95
CA PRO A 263 -5.13 -20.89 -12.43
C PRO A 263 -5.26 -21.88 -11.28
N ALA A 264 -6.47 -22.37 -11.03
CA ALA A 264 -6.67 -23.35 -9.98
C ALA A 264 -5.87 -24.60 -10.32
N VAL A 265 -4.80 -24.89 -9.58
CA VAL A 265 -4.26 -26.25 -9.51
C VAL A 265 -5.36 -27.08 -8.87
N GLU A 266 -6.16 -27.79 -9.69
CA GLU A 266 -7.27 -28.69 -9.32
C GLU A 266 -7.55 -28.75 -7.81
N SER A 267 -8.13 -27.69 -7.27
CA SER A 267 -8.46 -27.60 -5.85
C SER A 267 -9.90 -27.17 -5.80
N GLN A 268 -10.73 -28.19 -5.59
CA GLN A 268 -12.18 -28.20 -5.43
C GLN A 268 -12.80 -26.82 -5.14
N GLU A 269 -13.71 -26.45 -6.03
CA GLU A 269 -14.58 -25.28 -5.94
C GLU A 269 -15.16 -25.11 -4.53
N GLN A 270 -14.74 -24.04 -3.85
CA GLN A 270 -15.54 -23.45 -2.78
C GLN A 270 -16.20 -22.18 -3.31
N PRO A 271 -17.51 -22.00 -3.05
CA PRO A 271 -18.25 -20.84 -3.54
C PRO A 271 -17.70 -19.55 -2.93
N VAL A 272 -17.47 -18.58 -3.81
CA VAL A 272 -16.89 -17.27 -3.51
C VAL A 272 -17.87 -16.45 -2.70
N SER A 273 -17.62 -16.36 -1.39
CA SER A 273 -18.29 -15.37 -0.55
C SER A 273 -17.65 -14.00 -0.80
N GLN A 274 -18.48 -13.04 -1.20
CA GLN A 274 -18.16 -11.62 -1.33
C GLN A 274 -17.32 -11.15 -0.12
N VAL A 275 -16.23 -10.42 -0.36
CA VAL A 275 -15.39 -9.85 0.70
C VAL A 275 -16.15 -8.68 1.33
N ASP A 276 -17.04 -9.04 2.24
CA ASP A 276 -17.73 -8.11 3.11
C ASP A 276 -16.69 -7.45 4.03
N ARG A 277 -16.65 -6.11 4.03
CA ARG A 277 -15.66 -5.31 4.77
C ARG A 277 -15.98 -5.22 6.27
N SER A 278 -17.01 -5.92 6.72
CA SER A 278 -17.25 -6.26 8.11
C SER A 278 -16.91 -7.72 8.38
N ARG A 279 -15.73 -8.21 7.95
CA ARG A 279 -15.32 -9.56 8.37
C ARG A 279 -15.30 -9.58 9.90
N PRO A 280 -16.17 -10.37 10.55
CA PRO A 280 -16.04 -10.61 11.97
C PRO A 280 -14.66 -11.19 12.24
N PHE A 281 -14.15 -10.99 13.45
CA PHE A 281 -12.89 -11.55 13.91
C PHE A 281 -12.72 -13.00 13.41
N ASP A 282 -11.76 -13.20 12.50
CA ASP A 282 -11.46 -14.53 11.97
C ASP A 282 -10.50 -15.22 12.93
N PHE A 283 -11.06 -16.10 13.76
CA PHE A 283 -10.30 -16.87 14.74
C PHE A 283 -9.19 -17.71 14.07
N ARG A 284 -9.39 -18.20 12.84
CA ARG A 284 -8.34 -18.96 12.13
C ARG A 284 -7.17 -18.06 11.80
N LEU A 285 -7.43 -16.88 11.24
CA LEU A 285 -6.39 -15.90 10.94
C LEU A 285 -5.67 -15.44 12.22
N PHE A 286 -6.40 -15.29 13.33
CA PHE A 286 -5.82 -15.01 14.64
C PHE A 286 -4.86 -16.12 15.10
N VAL A 287 -5.27 -17.39 15.00
CA VAL A 287 -4.43 -18.55 15.35
C VAL A 287 -3.17 -18.59 14.48
N PHE A 288 -3.28 -18.31 13.18
CA PHE A 288 -2.12 -18.25 12.28
C PHE A 288 -1.14 -17.10 12.61
N LYS A 289 -1.63 -16.00 13.18
CA LYS A 289 -0.79 -14.87 13.63
C LYS A 289 -0.17 -15.08 15.01
N LEU A 290 -0.66 -16.05 15.78
CA LEU A 290 -0.20 -16.32 17.15
C LEU A 290 1.32 -16.51 17.27
N PRO A 291 2.04 -17.21 16.36
CA PRO A 291 3.49 -17.33 16.42
C PRO A 291 4.22 -15.97 16.33
N HIS A 292 3.69 -15.06 15.52
CA HIS A 292 4.24 -13.71 15.39
C HIS A 292 3.99 -12.89 16.65
N PHE A 293 2.77 -12.93 17.19
CA PHE A 293 2.44 -12.26 18.46
C PHE A 293 3.31 -12.79 19.60
N LEU A 294 3.54 -14.10 19.66
CA LEU A 294 4.43 -14.69 20.65
C LEU A 294 5.87 -14.20 20.48
N ALA A 295 6.38 -14.15 19.25
CA ALA A 295 7.72 -13.64 18.98
C ALA A 295 7.86 -12.15 19.40
N TYR A 296 6.90 -11.30 19.03
CA TYR A 296 6.90 -9.90 19.44
C TYR A 296 6.81 -9.75 20.97
N PHE A 297 5.99 -10.58 21.63
CA PHE A 297 5.88 -10.58 23.08
C PHE A 297 7.19 -10.99 23.77
N ILE A 298 7.89 -12.00 23.24
CA ILE A 298 9.22 -12.41 23.74
C ILE A 298 10.21 -11.25 23.61
N VAL A 299 10.23 -10.56 22.47
CA VAL A 299 11.12 -9.41 22.27
C VAL A 299 10.77 -8.26 23.23
N THR A 300 9.49 -7.98 23.42
CA THR A 300 9.04 -6.99 24.42
C THR A 300 9.49 -7.36 25.83
N ALA A 301 9.34 -8.62 26.23
CA ALA A 301 9.78 -9.11 27.53
C ALA A 301 11.30 -8.96 27.71
N LEU A 302 12.08 -9.28 26.67
CA LEU A 302 13.54 -9.10 26.68
C LEU A 302 13.93 -7.62 26.79
N ALA A 303 13.32 -6.74 25.99
CA ALA A 303 13.58 -5.30 26.04
C ALA A 303 13.27 -4.72 27.44
N ILE A 304 12.13 -5.11 28.02
CA ILE A 304 11.76 -4.74 29.40
C ILE A 304 12.77 -5.31 30.40
N LEU A 305 13.19 -6.57 30.27
CA LEU A 305 14.14 -7.20 31.19
C LEU A 305 15.48 -6.43 31.25
N PHE A 306 15.99 -6.00 30.11
CA PHE A 306 17.22 -5.20 30.03
C PHE A 306 17.10 -3.85 30.75
N LEU A 307 15.93 -3.21 30.67
CA LEU A 307 15.70 -1.88 31.24
C LEU A 307 15.20 -1.91 32.70
N ALA A 308 14.50 -2.97 33.11
CA ALA A 308 13.75 -3.02 34.36
C ALA A 308 14.44 -3.73 35.54
N LYS A 309 15.46 -4.58 35.28
CA LYS A 309 16.28 -5.31 36.27
C LYS A 309 15.58 -5.61 37.62
N GLY A 310 14.40 -6.25 37.59
CA GLY A 310 13.64 -6.66 38.79
C GLY A 310 12.26 -6.04 38.98
N GLY A 311 11.86 -5.08 38.12
CA GLY A 311 10.55 -4.43 38.16
C GLY A 311 9.32 -5.30 37.84
N LEU A 312 9.52 -6.57 37.48
CA LEU A 312 8.46 -7.51 37.09
C LEU A 312 7.49 -7.85 38.22
N LYS A 313 7.87 -7.66 39.49
CA LYS A 313 7.02 -8.04 40.63
C LYS A 313 5.98 -6.99 41.02
N TRP A 314 5.99 -5.81 40.40
CA TRP A 314 5.16 -4.68 40.84
C TRP A 314 3.89 -4.56 39.99
N LEU A 315 2.74 -4.46 40.66
CA LEU A 315 1.45 -4.24 40.02
C LEU A 315 1.47 -3.00 39.10
N ASP A 316 2.13 -1.92 39.53
CA ASP A 316 2.23 -0.68 38.76
C ASP A 316 2.89 -0.90 37.38
N SER A 317 3.82 -1.85 37.25
CA SER A 317 4.47 -2.20 35.98
C SER A 317 3.48 -2.83 34.99
N TYR A 318 2.59 -3.71 35.47
CA TYR A 318 1.54 -4.32 34.65
C TYR A 318 0.45 -3.31 34.27
N LEU A 319 0.12 -2.38 35.18
CA LEU A 319 -0.77 -1.26 34.85
C LEU A 319 -0.15 -0.38 33.76
N ALA A 320 1.14 -0.05 33.87
CA ALA A 320 1.86 0.71 32.85
C ALA A 320 1.83 0.01 31.48
N PHE A 321 2.00 -1.32 31.47
CA PHE A 321 1.86 -2.14 30.26
C PHE A 321 0.44 -2.05 29.67
N GLY A 322 -0.60 -2.20 30.50
CA GLY A 322 -1.99 -2.06 30.08
C GLY A 322 -2.30 -0.69 29.47
N PHE A 323 -1.82 0.40 30.10
CA PHE A 323 -1.94 1.76 29.55
C PHE A 323 -1.23 1.89 28.21
N GLY A 324 0.00 1.40 28.08
CA GLY A 324 0.74 1.43 26.82
C GLY A 324 -0.01 0.75 25.68
N ALA A 325 -0.60 -0.41 25.95
CA ALA A 325 -1.42 -1.12 24.97
C ALA A 325 -2.72 -0.37 24.61
N ALA A 326 -3.40 0.19 25.60
CA ALA A 326 -4.64 0.96 25.39
C ALA A 326 -4.40 2.26 24.60
N LEU A 327 -3.29 2.96 24.85
CA LEU A 327 -2.93 4.18 24.11
C LEU A 327 -2.72 3.91 22.62
N PHE A 328 -2.18 2.74 22.26
CA PHE A 328 -2.00 2.39 20.87
C PHE A 328 -3.33 2.34 20.09
N VAL A 329 -4.44 1.99 20.76
CA VAL A 329 -5.79 1.98 20.15
C VAL A 329 -6.19 3.37 19.63
N LEU A 330 -5.62 4.45 20.18
CA LEU A 330 -5.89 5.81 19.73
C LEU A 330 -5.20 6.16 18.40
N ILE A 331 -4.12 5.45 18.04
CA ILE A 331 -3.29 5.75 16.87
C ILE A 331 -4.10 5.69 15.55
N PRO A 332 -4.90 4.63 15.28
CA PRO A 332 -5.74 4.60 14.07
C PRO A 332 -6.79 5.69 13.98
N TYR A 333 -7.22 6.26 15.11
CA TYR A 333 -8.26 7.31 15.14
C TYR A 333 -7.70 8.73 15.16
N THR A 334 -6.40 8.90 15.44
CA THR A 334 -5.79 10.23 15.64
C THR A 334 -4.61 10.45 14.71
N GLN A 335 -3.52 9.70 14.91
CA GLN A 335 -2.30 9.86 14.14
C GLN A 335 -2.50 9.53 12.66
N ILE A 336 -3.10 8.38 12.33
CA ILE A 336 -3.23 7.94 10.93
C ILE A 336 -4.05 8.94 10.09
N PRO A 337 -5.26 9.36 10.50
CA PRO A 337 -6.04 10.33 9.73
C PRO A 337 -5.33 11.68 9.57
N LEU A 338 -4.57 12.12 10.58
CA LEU A 338 -3.82 13.37 10.48
C LEU A 338 -2.63 13.24 9.52
N GLN A 339 -1.94 12.09 9.52
CA GLN A 339 -0.89 11.82 8.55
C GLN A 339 -1.45 11.75 7.12
N GLU A 340 -2.59 11.10 6.93
CA GLU A 340 -3.30 11.05 5.64
C GLU A 340 -3.67 12.45 5.14
N TYR A 341 -4.26 13.29 6.01
CA TYR A 341 -4.55 14.69 5.71
C TYR A 341 -3.29 15.46 5.27
N ILE A 342 -2.19 15.35 6.02
CA ILE A 342 -0.93 16.02 5.67
C ILE A 342 -0.38 15.51 4.34
N VAL A 343 -0.48 14.21 4.07
CA VAL A 343 -0.02 13.63 2.81
C VAL A 343 -0.85 14.16 1.63
N ILE A 344 -2.18 14.11 1.75
CA ILE A 344 -3.10 14.47 0.67
C ILE A 344 -3.08 15.98 0.41
N ASP A 345 -3.14 16.80 1.45
CA ASP A 345 -3.35 18.23 1.30
C ASP A 345 -2.05 19.04 1.25
N TRP A 346 -0.94 18.52 1.81
CA TRP A 346 0.33 19.26 1.88
C TRP A 346 1.43 18.60 1.05
N LEU A 347 1.75 17.33 1.32
CA LEU A 347 2.88 16.64 0.68
C LEU A 347 2.66 16.50 -0.83
N ILE A 348 1.56 15.89 -1.26
CA ILE A 348 1.29 15.61 -2.68
C ILE A 348 1.24 16.93 -3.48
N PRO A 349 0.52 17.99 -3.05
CA PRO A 349 0.52 19.26 -3.76
C PRO A 349 1.89 19.92 -3.82
N ALA A 350 2.71 19.84 -2.77
CA ALA A 350 4.05 20.41 -2.76
C ALA A 350 4.99 19.69 -3.73
N VAL A 351 5.00 18.35 -3.71
CA VAL A 351 5.75 17.55 -4.68
C VAL A 351 5.25 17.82 -6.10
N GLY A 352 3.94 17.99 -6.29
CA GLY A 352 3.34 18.38 -7.57
C GLY A 352 3.80 19.75 -8.10
N ARG A 353 4.25 20.65 -7.22
CA ARG A 353 4.89 21.94 -7.59
C ARG A 353 6.40 21.81 -7.84
N GLY A 354 6.96 20.60 -7.80
CA GLY A 354 8.39 20.34 -7.98
C GLY A 354 9.22 20.47 -6.69
N GLU A 355 8.59 20.57 -5.52
CA GLU A 355 9.32 20.62 -4.25
C GLU A 355 9.85 19.23 -3.87
N SER A 356 10.92 19.20 -3.06
CA SER A 356 11.56 17.94 -2.66
C SER A 356 10.65 17.07 -1.78
N ILE A 357 10.41 15.83 -2.21
CA ILE A 357 9.67 14.85 -1.41
C ILE A 357 10.36 14.56 -0.08
N TYR A 358 11.69 14.62 -0.03
CA TYR A 358 12.43 14.42 1.21
C TYR A 358 12.06 15.48 2.26
N SER A 359 12.03 16.75 1.86
CA SER A 359 11.66 17.84 2.77
C SER A 359 10.23 17.68 3.29
N TRP A 360 9.27 17.43 2.40
CA TRP A 360 7.87 17.36 2.78
C TRP A 360 7.48 16.09 3.53
N ALA A 361 8.10 14.95 3.23
CA ALA A 361 7.80 13.69 3.90
C ALA A 361 8.28 13.66 5.37
N THR A 362 9.10 14.64 5.76
CA THR A 362 9.46 14.88 7.17
C THR A 362 8.21 15.26 7.99
N MET A 363 7.22 15.96 7.41
CA MET A 363 6.03 16.42 8.13
C MET A 363 5.16 15.28 8.69
N PRO A 364 4.70 14.29 7.88
CA PRO A 364 3.96 13.17 8.43
C PRO A 364 4.79 12.34 9.42
N ALA A 365 6.11 12.23 9.24
CA ALA A 365 6.99 11.56 10.20
C ALA A 365 7.08 12.30 11.55
N ILE A 366 7.18 13.64 11.53
CA ILE A 366 7.18 14.49 12.73
C ILE A 366 5.87 14.31 13.50
N VAL A 367 4.73 14.28 12.80
CA VAL A 367 3.42 14.09 13.43
C VAL A 367 3.33 12.74 14.14
N ALA A 368 3.83 11.66 13.54
CA ALA A 368 3.94 10.37 14.24
C ALA A 368 4.80 10.49 15.50
N GLY A 369 5.99 11.10 15.39
CA GLY A 369 6.88 11.30 16.53
C GLY A 369 6.20 12.06 17.67
N LEU A 370 5.55 13.19 17.36
CA LEU A 370 4.88 14.04 18.34
C LEU A 370 3.70 13.34 19.02
N ILE A 371 2.81 12.69 18.25
CA ILE A 371 1.62 12.04 18.81
C ILE A 371 2.03 10.83 19.65
N GLN A 372 2.89 9.95 19.15
CA GLN A 372 3.27 8.73 19.87
C GLN A 372 4.02 9.05 21.16
N GLU A 373 5.01 9.95 21.12
CA GLU A 373 5.76 10.32 22.32
C GLU A 373 4.91 11.17 23.28
N GLY A 374 4.06 12.05 22.75
CA GLY A 374 3.12 12.85 23.55
C GLY A 374 2.13 12.00 24.34
N LEU A 375 1.53 10.98 23.70
CA LEU A 375 0.63 10.03 24.38
C LEU A 375 1.35 9.28 25.51
N LYS A 376 2.58 8.80 25.27
CA LYS A 376 3.37 8.09 26.28
C LYS A 376 3.76 9.00 27.45
N VAL A 377 4.18 10.23 27.18
CA VAL A 377 4.48 11.23 28.22
C VAL A 377 3.24 11.51 29.06
N GLY A 378 2.10 11.81 28.42
CA GLY A 378 0.84 12.09 29.11
C GLY A 378 0.39 10.93 30.00
N ALA A 379 0.50 9.69 29.51
CA ALA A 379 0.14 8.51 30.28
C ALA A 379 1.09 8.23 31.45
N LEU A 380 2.40 8.49 31.30
CA LEU A 380 3.34 8.40 32.43
C LEU A 380 3.01 9.43 33.50
N PHE A 381 2.71 10.67 33.12
CA PHE A 381 2.26 11.69 34.09
C PHE A 381 0.97 11.29 34.79
N ALA A 382 -0.03 10.79 34.06
CA ALA A 382 -1.28 10.32 34.64
C ALA A 382 -1.06 9.15 35.60
N LEU A 383 -0.24 8.17 35.21
CA LEU A 383 0.09 7.02 36.05
C LEU A 383 0.85 7.44 37.31
N PHE A 384 1.80 8.37 37.20
CA PHE A 384 2.58 8.84 38.33
C PHE A 384 1.73 9.68 39.30
N ALA A 385 0.86 10.54 38.77
CA ALA A 385 -0.08 11.31 39.58
C ALA A 385 -1.08 10.40 40.31
N TRP A 386 -1.56 9.34 39.64
CA TRP A 386 -2.55 8.43 40.22
C TRP A 386 -1.94 7.47 41.25
N ARG A 387 -0.84 6.79 40.90
CA ARG A 387 -0.29 5.70 41.72
C ARG A 387 0.79 6.16 42.70
N ASN A 388 1.32 7.37 42.49
CA ASN A 388 2.44 7.94 43.25
C ASN A 388 3.58 6.92 43.49
N PRO A 389 4.10 6.28 42.42
CA PRO A 389 5.09 5.22 42.56
C PRO A 389 6.39 5.77 43.15
N LYS A 390 7.21 4.90 43.76
CA LYS A 390 8.53 5.31 44.23
C LYS A 390 9.40 5.73 43.05
N GLU A 391 10.17 6.80 43.22
CA GLU A 391 11.01 7.44 42.20
C GLU A 391 11.90 6.48 41.39
N TYR A 392 12.54 5.52 42.07
CA TYR A 392 13.41 4.52 41.42
C TYR A 392 12.65 3.61 40.43
N ARG A 393 11.32 3.61 40.46
CA ARG A 393 10.46 2.82 39.56
C ARG A 393 10.11 3.56 38.27
N PHE A 394 10.33 4.86 38.15
CA PHE A 394 9.79 5.63 37.01
C PHE A 394 10.31 5.15 35.66
N ALA A 395 11.62 4.85 35.57
CA ALA A 395 12.22 4.31 34.34
C ALA A 395 11.65 2.93 34.00
N ILE A 396 11.33 2.14 35.02
CA ILE A 396 10.77 0.79 34.89
C ILE A 396 9.34 0.89 34.34
N LEU A 397 8.50 1.73 34.94
CA LEU A 397 7.14 1.97 34.45
C LEU A 397 7.15 2.51 33.01
N GLY A 398 8.10 3.40 32.69
CA GLY A 398 8.40 3.83 31.33
C GLY A 398 8.67 2.67 30.38
N ALA A 399 9.59 1.77 30.72
CA ALA A 399 9.93 0.61 29.89
C ALA A 399 8.72 -0.30 29.61
N PHE A 400 7.88 -0.57 30.62
CA PHE A 400 6.67 -1.39 30.45
C PHE A 400 5.64 -0.69 29.55
N LEU A 401 5.41 0.60 29.75
CA LEU A 401 4.47 1.38 28.95
C LEU A 401 4.91 1.46 27.47
N GLY A 402 6.18 1.80 27.24
CA GLY A 402 6.73 1.86 25.89
C GLY A 402 6.82 0.49 25.22
N GLY A 403 7.20 -0.55 25.96
CA GLY A 403 7.25 -1.92 25.45
C GLY A 403 5.89 -2.45 25.02
N ALA A 404 4.83 -2.17 25.79
CA ALA A 404 3.46 -2.51 25.43
C ALA A 404 2.97 -1.74 24.20
N PHE A 405 3.30 -0.45 24.12
CA PHE A 405 2.97 0.38 22.96
C PHE A 405 3.61 -0.19 21.68
N GLY A 406 4.92 -0.47 21.71
CA GLY A 406 5.64 -1.04 20.57
C GLY A 406 5.18 -2.47 20.22
N PHE A 407 4.78 -3.26 21.22
CA PHE A 407 4.18 -4.58 21.01
C PHE A 407 2.87 -4.48 20.22
N MET A 408 1.95 -3.63 20.66
CA MET A 408 0.67 -3.42 20.00
C MET A 408 0.84 -2.86 18.59
N GLU A 409 1.78 -1.93 18.42
CA GLU A 409 2.11 -1.43 17.08
C GLU A 409 2.61 -2.54 16.16
N SER A 410 3.51 -3.39 16.65
CA SER A 410 4.03 -4.50 15.86
C SER A 410 2.94 -5.50 15.48
N CYS A 411 2.02 -5.79 16.39
CA CYS A 411 0.85 -6.63 16.12
C CYS A 411 -0.09 -5.97 15.10
N TYR A 412 -0.31 -4.66 15.20
CA TYR A 412 -1.16 -3.91 14.27
C TYR A 412 -0.58 -3.89 12.87
N SER A 413 0.73 -3.71 12.71
CA SER A 413 1.38 -3.73 11.39
C SER A 413 1.32 -5.10 10.70
N LEU A 414 1.13 -6.19 11.45
CA LEU A 414 0.88 -7.53 10.89
C LEU A 414 -0.52 -7.65 10.26
N THR A 415 -1.42 -6.68 10.44
CA THR A 415 -2.72 -6.69 9.76
C THR A 415 -2.58 -6.48 8.26
N ALA A 416 -1.53 -5.79 7.81
CA ALA A 416 -1.25 -5.54 6.39
C ALA A 416 -0.81 -6.77 5.57
N GLY A 417 -0.51 -7.90 6.21
CA GLY A 417 -0.20 -9.16 5.51
C GLY A 417 0.58 -10.16 6.37
N MET A 418 0.30 -11.46 6.18
CA MET A 418 1.08 -12.55 6.75
C MET A 418 2.41 -12.70 5.99
N GLN A 419 3.49 -12.93 6.71
CA GLN A 419 4.83 -13.12 6.17
C GLN A 419 5.52 -14.27 6.93
N PRO A 420 6.65 -14.80 6.44
CA PRO A 420 7.46 -15.73 7.21
C PRO A 420 7.91 -15.10 8.54
N LEU A 421 7.80 -15.86 9.63
CA LEU A 421 8.14 -15.41 10.98
C LEU A 421 9.58 -14.89 11.08
N PHE A 422 10.53 -15.64 10.52
CA PHE A 422 11.94 -15.26 10.48
C PHE A 422 12.24 -14.49 9.19
N SER A 423 11.89 -13.21 9.21
CA SER A 423 12.12 -12.29 8.10
C SER A 423 12.69 -10.96 8.61
N LEU A 424 13.15 -10.10 7.70
CA LEU A 424 13.62 -8.76 8.04
C LEU A 424 12.53 -7.90 8.71
N ARG A 425 11.24 -8.23 8.49
CA ARG A 425 10.14 -7.59 9.22
C ARG A 425 10.17 -7.92 10.71
N LEU A 426 10.58 -9.13 11.12
CA LEU A 426 10.77 -9.44 12.54
C LEU A 426 11.85 -8.54 13.14
N LEU A 427 12.95 -8.29 12.42
CA LEU A 427 14.00 -7.37 12.84
C LEU A 427 13.47 -5.93 12.95
N GLU A 428 12.67 -5.47 11.98
CA GLU A 428 11.97 -4.18 12.01
C GLU A 428 11.17 -4.00 13.30
N ARG A 429 10.24 -4.94 13.55
CA ARG A 429 9.29 -4.88 14.65
C ARG A 429 10.01 -5.00 15.99
N SER A 430 11.00 -5.88 16.06
CA SER A 430 11.85 -6.04 17.26
C SER A 430 12.55 -4.73 17.62
N SER A 431 13.04 -4.02 16.62
CA SER A 431 13.77 -2.76 16.80
C SER A 431 12.84 -1.61 17.20
N LEU A 432 11.63 -1.53 16.62
CA LEU A 432 10.61 -0.57 17.04
C LEU A 432 10.15 -0.81 18.49
N ILE A 433 9.95 -2.07 18.89
CA ILE A 433 9.67 -2.44 20.29
C ILE A 433 10.79 -1.96 21.20
N LEU A 434 12.05 -2.23 20.83
CA LEU A 434 13.23 -1.83 21.58
C LEU A 434 13.33 -0.31 21.75
N PHE A 435 13.09 0.43 20.67
CA PHE A 435 13.07 1.88 20.66
C PHE A 435 11.99 2.41 21.62
N HIS A 436 10.74 1.95 21.49
CA HIS A 436 9.65 2.46 22.32
C HIS A 436 9.84 2.17 23.80
N ALA A 437 10.30 0.97 24.15
CA ALA A 437 10.65 0.63 25.54
C ALA A 437 11.77 1.54 26.07
N SER A 438 12.83 1.75 25.29
CA SER A 438 13.97 2.58 25.68
C SER A 438 13.60 4.06 25.83
N ALA A 439 12.82 4.60 24.88
CA ALA A 439 12.38 5.98 24.86
C ALA A 439 11.50 6.30 26.07
N ALA A 440 10.50 5.46 26.33
CA ALA A 440 9.61 5.65 27.47
C ALA A 440 10.34 5.45 28.82
N ALA A 441 11.31 4.53 28.90
CA ALA A 441 12.15 4.39 30.09
C ALA A 441 12.99 5.65 30.35
N LEU A 442 13.56 6.23 29.30
CA LEU A 442 14.33 7.48 29.39
C LEU A 442 13.44 8.65 29.84
N VAL A 443 12.24 8.78 29.27
CA VAL A 443 11.24 9.79 29.66
C VAL A 443 10.82 9.61 31.12
N GLY A 444 10.50 8.38 31.54
CA GLY A 444 10.13 8.08 32.93
C GLY A 444 11.23 8.54 33.90
N ARG A 445 12.49 8.26 33.59
CA ARG A 445 13.62 8.77 34.37
C ARG A 445 13.80 10.28 34.28
N ALA A 446 13.53 10.91 33.13
CA ALA A 446 13.63 12.35 32.97
C ALA A 446 12.66 13.09 33.89
N ILE A 447 11.43 12.55 34.05
CA ILE A 447 10.40 13.11 34.93
C ILE A 447 10.92 13.20 36.38
N LEU A 448 11.67 12.20 36.85
CA LEU A 448 12.29 12.21 38.18
C LEU A 448 13.30 13.36 38.36
N GLN A 449 14.03 13.71 37.32
CA GLN A 449 15.16 14.65 37.39
C GLN A 449 14.76 16.12 37.17
N ARG A 450 13.47 16.44 37.34
CA ARG A 450 12.83 17.76 37.16
C ARG A 450 12.73 18.23 35.70
N THR A 451 11.97 19.31 35.50
CA THR A 451 11.55 19.88 34.20
C THR A 451 12.70 20.16 33.24
N GLN A 452 13.88 20.56 33.73
CA GLN A 452 15.02 20.94 32.87
C GLN A 452 15.50 19.79 31.95
N LYS A 453 15.53 18.55 32.44
CA LYS A 453 15.95 17.41 31.61
C LYS A 453 14.84 16.92 30.69
N LEU A 454 13.59 17.08 31.11
CA LEU A 454 12.41 16.72 30.32
C LEU A 454 12.35 17.55 29.02
N VAL A 455 12.67 18.85 29.09
CA VAL A 455 12.72 19.76 27.93
C VAL A 455 13.75 19.33 26.87
N VAL A 456 14.82 18.63 27.26
CA VAL A 456 15.82 18.11 26.32
C VAL A 456 15.47 16.70 25.83
N ILE A 457 14.97 15.86 26.74
CA ILE A 457 14.71 14.44 26.45
C ILE A 457 13.50 14.27 25.54
N ILE A 458 12.42 15.06 25.70
CA ILE A 458 11.23 14.96 24.85
C ILE A 458 11.56 15.23 23.37
N PRO A 459 12.18 16.38 23.00
CA PRO A 459 12.57 16.62 21.62
C PRO A 459 13.51 15.56 21.06
N LEU A 460 14.42 15.01 21.90
CA LEU A 460 15.32 13.94 21.48
C LEU A 460 14.55 12.65 21.11
N VAL A 461 13.61 12.20 21.96
CA VAL A 461 12.84 10.98 21.66
C VAL A 461 11.90 11.18 20.47
N VAL A 462 11.30 12.38 20.33
CA VAL A 462 10.50 12.74 19.16
C VAL A 462 11.36 12.73 17.90
N ALA A 463 12.52 13.38 17.91
CA ALA A 463 13.42 13.42 16.77
C ALA A 463 13.90 12.02 16.36
N MET A 464 14.23 11.16 17.32
CA MET A 464 14.60 9.77 17.05
C MET A 464 13.44 8.99 16.44
N ASN A 465 12.22 9.11 16.99
CA ASN A 465 11.04 8.44 16.43
C ASN A 465 10.77 8.94 15.01
N THR A 466 10.78 10.25 14.79
CA THR A 466 10.65 10.87 13.46
C THR A 466 11.66 10.30 12.48
N ALA A 467 12.93 10.20 12.86
CA ALA A 467 13.97 9.64 12.00
C ALA A 467 13.68 8.19 11.61
N LEU A 468 13.27 7.34 12.57
CA LEU A 468 12.89 5.95 12.29
C LEU A 468 11.67 5.86 11.35
N ARG A 469 10.67 6.74 11.51
CA ARG A 469 9.48 6.80 10.65
C ARG A 469 9.73 7.40 9.28
N TYR A 470 10.82 8.13 9.14
CA TYR A 470 11.22 8.78 7.90
C TYR A 470 12.08 7.86 7.02
N LEU A 471 12.74 6.84 7.59
CA LEU A 471 13.53 5.86 6.85
C LEU A 471 12.81 5.22 5.63
N PRO A 472 11.52 4.83 5.72
CA PRO A 472 10.80 4.28 4.57
C PRO A 472 10.78 5.19 3.34
N ILE A 473 10.89 6.52 3.49
CA ILE A 473 10.92 7.45 2.35
C ILE A 473 12.16 7.21 1.48
N PHE A 474 13.31 6.90 2.09
CA PHE A 474 14.52 6.59 1.32
C PHE A 474 14.39 5.30 0.51
N VAL A 475 13.66 4.32 1.05
CA VAL A 475 13.31 3.10 0.31
C VAL A 475 12.35 3.42 -0.82
N GLN A 476 11.32 4.23 -0.55
CA GLN A 476 10.34 4.63 -1.55
C GLN A 476 10.96 5.41 -2.72
N GLN A 477 12.03 6.16 -2.47
CA GLN A 477 12.78 6.90 -3.49
C GLN A 477 13.91 6.10 -4.13
N GLY A 478 14.10 4.82 -3.75
CA GLY A 478 15.17 3.98 -4.28
C GLY A 478 16.58 4.37 -3.83
N ALA A 479 16.71 5.28 -2.85
CA ALA A 479 18.00 5.69 -2.30
C ALA A 479 18.62 4.62 -1.40
N VAL A 480 17.80 3.76 -0.80
CA VAL A 480 18.22 2.71 0.15
C VAL A 480 17.41 1.43 -0.12
N THR A 481 18.04 0.26 -0.06
CA THR A 481 17.30 -1.01 -0.18
C THR A 481 16.48 -1.31 1.09
N VAL A 482 15.44 -2.14 0.96
CA VAL A 482 14.61 -2.54 2.11
C VAL A 482 15.48 -3.18 3.20
N GLU A 483 16.43 -4.03 2.83
CA GLU A 483 17.36 -4.72 3.73
C GLU A 483 18.22 -3.74 4.53
N LEU A 484 18.80 -2.76 3.83
CA LEU A 484 19.64 -1.75 4.45
C LEU A 484 18.83 -0.85 5.39
N MET A 485 17.60 -0.48 5.02
CA MET A 485 16.69 0.27 5.89
C MET A 485 16.43 -0.47 7.21
N HIS A 486 16.15 -1.78 7.15
CA HIS A 486 15.94 -2.60 8.34
C HIS A 486 17.20 -2.64 9.24
N PHE A 487 18.38 -2.78 8.63
CA PHE A 487 19.64 -2.78 9.36
C PHE A 487 19.93 -1.43 10.04
N VAL A 488 19.72 -0.32 9.34
CA VAL A 488 19.87 1.05 9.87
C VAL A 488 18.90 1.28 11.03
N LEU A 489 17.63 0.90 10.87
CA LEU A 489 16.61 1.00 11.90
C LEU A 489 17.00 0.20 13.15
N ALA A 490 17.51 -1.02 12.97
CA ALA A 490 17.99 -1.86 14.08
C ALA A 490 19.19 -1.24 14.78
N LEU A 491 20.19 -0.77 14.02
CA LEU A 491 21.39 -0.12 14.55
C LEU A 491 21.02 1.12 15.37
N MET A 492 20.16 2.00 14.85
CA MET A 492 19.69 3.20 15.55
C MET A 492 18.98 2.83 16.87
N SER A 493 18.11 1.83 16.85
CA SER A 493 17.33 1.39 18.02
C SER A 493 18.24 0.78 19.10
N VAL A 494 19.21 -0.05 18.71
CA VAL A 494 20.18 -0.65 19.64
C VAL A 494 21.12 0.41 20.23
N CYS A 495 21.68 1.29 19.41
CA CYS A 495 22.52 2.40 19.87
C CYS A 495 21.76 3.30 20.85
N PHE A 496 20.49 3.58 20.56
CA PHE A 496 19.63 4.36 21.46
C PHE A 496 19.38 3.64 22.79
N MET A 497 19.07 2.34 22.78
CA MET A 497 18.93 1.56 24.03
C MET A 497 20.23 1.57 24.85
N VAL A 498 21.38 1.36 24.20
CA VAL A 498 22.69 1.38 24.87
C VAL A 498 22.93 2.73 25.52
N LEU A 499 22.62 3.83 24.83
CA LEU A 499 22.70 5.19 25.38
C LEU A 499 21.80 5.36 26.61
N VAL A 500 20.57 4.85 26.57
CA VAL A 500 19.65 4.87 27.71
C VAL A 500 20.24 4.10 28.89
N LEU A 501 20.76 2.89 28.67
CA LEU A 501 21.39 2.08 29.72
C LEU A 501 22.63 2.77 30.33
N PHE A 502 23.47 3.42 29.52
CA PHE A 502 24.61 4.20 30.01
C PHE A 502 24.16 5.41 30.83
N SER A 503 23.13 6.13 30.36
CA SER A 503 22.52 7.23 31.13
C SER A 503 22.00 6.74 32.48
N PHE A 504 21.58 5.46 32.53
CA PHE A 504 21.08 4.87 33.75
C PHE A 504 22.17 4.59 34.79
N ARG A 505 23.34 4.11 34.34
CA ARG A 505 24.47 3.82 35.22
C ARG A 505 25.12 5.09 35.78
N MET A 506 25.29 6.13 34.96
CA MET A 506 26.02 7.33 35.38
C MET A 506 25.38 8.04 36.58
N THR A 507 24.05 8.06 36.70
CA THR A 507 23.40 8.73 37.85
C THR A 507 23.47 7.89 39.13
N SER A 508 23.51 6.56 39.04
CA SER A 508 23.65 5.70 40.22
C SER A 508 24.99 5.89 40.92
N ALA A 509 26.05 6.22 40.16
CA ALA A 509 27.37 6.52 40.71
C ALA A 509 27.39 7.86 41.46
N SER A 510 26.69 8.89 40.97
CA SER A 510 26.68 10.23 41.59
C SER A 510 25.85 10.32 42.86
N SER A 511 24.99 9.35 43.17
CA SER A 511 24.17 9.35 44.40
C SER A 511 24.83 8.61 45.57
N GLN A 512 26.01 8.02 45.37
CA GLN A 512 26.78 7.32 46.41
C GLN A 512 27.97 8.13 46.93
N THR A 513 28.22 9.29 46.33
CA THR A 513 29.14 10.34 46.78
C THR A 513 28.33 11.48 47.35
#